data_AF-A0A642BZN3-F1
#
_entry.id   AF-A0A642BZN3-F1
#
_cell.length_a   1.000
_cell.length_b   1.000
_cell.length_c   1.000
_cell.angle_alpha   90.00
_cell.angle_beta   90.00
_cell.angle_gamma   90.00
#
_symmetry.space_group_name_H-M   'P 1'
#
loop_
_entity.id
_entity.type
_entity.pdbx_description
1 polymer ?
#
loop_
_entity_poly.entity_id
_entity_poly.type
_entity_poly.pdbx_seq_one_letter_code
_entity_poly.pdbx_strand_id
1 'polypeptide(L)'
;MIVYFSWSGHTQTVANIIHELIGCDMVEIEPEEPYSDEYNEVVDRFKNERDNHILPALRTKVENMDDYDTLIIGRPIWGGLLSSPVKSFLSGYDLSGKKILPFCTHGGSGTAQSVD
;
A
#
# COMPACT_ATOMS: atom_id res chain seq x y z
N MET A 1 8.98 -9.37 5.09
CA MET A 1 8.11 -9.42 3.90
C MET A 1 7.92 -8.02 3.33
N ILE A 2 7.82 -7.90 2.01
CA ILE A 2 7.39 -6.70 1.29
C ILE A 2 5.90 -6.82 1.03
N VAL A 3 5.15 -5.78 1.37
CA VAL A 3 3.72 -5.67 1.08
C VAL A 3 3.54 -4.35 0.34
N TYR A 4 2.91 -4.33 -0.83
CA TYR A 4 2.75 -3.09 -1.58
C TYR A 4 1.42 -2.96 -2.29
N PHE A 5 0.95 -1.73 -2.47
CA PHE A 5 -0.13 -1.41 -3.40
C PHE A 5 0.43 -0.64 -4.59
N SER A 6 0.02 -0.99 -5.81
CA SER A 6 0.41 -0.31 -7.04
C SER A 6 -0.79 -0.10 -7.95
N TRP A 7 -1.01 1.13 -8.41
CA TRP A 7 -2.07 1.41 -9.39
C TRP A 7 -1.49 1.43 -10.81
N SER A 8 -0.52 2.31 -11.08
CA SER A 8 0.09 2.46 -12.40
C SER A 8 1.46 1.77 -12.55
N GLY A 9 1.77 0.79 -11.69
CA GLY A 9 2.99 -0.03 -11.78
C GLY A 9 4.27 0.55 -11.13
N HIS A 10 4.32 1.84 -10.79
CA HIS A 10 5.56 2.43 -10.25
C HIS A 10 5.99 1.85 -8.90
N THR A 11 5.04 1.66 -7.97
CA THR A 11 5.34 1.08 -6.66
C THR A 11 5.77 -0.38 -6.80
N GLN A 12 5.15 -1.12 -7.71
CA GLN A 12 5.54 -2.49 -8.05
C GLN A 12 6.98 -2.56 -8.56
N THR A 13 7.40 -1.63 -9.43
CA THR A 13 8.80 -1.58 -9.90
C THR A 13 9.77 -1.43 -8.73
N VAL A 14 9.49 -0.53 -7.78
CA VAL A 14 10.35 -0.34 -6.60
C VAL A 14 10.30 -1.55 -5.67
N ALA A 15 9.12 -2.15 -5.46
CA ALA A 15 8.96 -3.37 -4.67
C ALA A 15 9.81 -4.52 -5.23
N ASN A 16 9.79 -4.72 -6.56
CA ASN A 16 10.60 -5.72 -7.23
C ASN A 16 12.10 -5.48 -7.05
N ILE A 17 12.57 -4.23 -7.15
CA ILE A 17 13.97 -3.89 -6.90
C ILE A 17 14.38 -4.25 -5.46
N ILE A 18 13.55 -3.90 -4.47
CA ILE A 18 13.82 -4.23 -3.06
C ILE A 18 13.82 -5.76 -2.87
N HIS A 19 12.87 -6.47 -3.50
CA HIS A 19 12.79 -7.92 -3.46
C HIS A 19 14.04 -8.59 -4.04
N GLU A 20 14.52 -8.14 -5.20
CA GLU A 20 15.75 -8.64 -5.83
C GLU A 20 17.00 -8.41 -4.96
N LEU A 21 17.06 -7.30 -4.22
CA LEU A 21 18.19 -6.96 -3.36
C LEU A 21 18.22 -7.74 -2.03
N ILE A 22 17.05 -8.06 -1.47
CA ILE A 22 16.92 -8.60 -0.10
C ILE A 22 16.52 -10.09 -0.11
N GLY A 23 15.82 -10.56 -1.15
CA GLY A 23 15.36 -11.95 -1.28
C GLY A 23 14.31 -12.37 -0.24
N CYS A 24 13.41 -11.47 0.15
CA CYS A 24 12.36 -11.74 1.13
C CYS A 24 10.97 -11.86 0.50
N ASP A 25 10.03 -12.56 1.15
CA ASP A 25 8.66 -12.73 0.64
C ASP A 25 8.02 -11.39 0.24
N MET A 26 7.20 -11.42 -0.81
CA MET A 26 6.55 -10.24 -1.35
C MET A 26 5.11 -10.55 -1.75
N VAL A 27 4.20 -9.62 -1.43
CA VAL A 27 2.78 -9.71 -1.83
C VAL A 27 2.24 -8.34 -2.25
N GLU A 28 1.41 -8.33 -3.28
CA GLU A 28 0.65 -7.16 -3.71
C GLU A 28 -0.70 -7.08 -2.98
N ILE A 29 -1.08 -5.87 -2.57
CA ILE A 29 -2.38 -5.55 -1.99
C ILE A 29 -3.35 -5.30 -3.14
N GLU A 30 -4.30 -6.21 -3.34
CA GLU A 30 -5.30 -6.15 -4.39
C GLU A 30 -6.69 -5.89 -3.79
N PRO A 31 -7.34 -4.75 -4.10
CA PRO A 31 -8.74 -4.52 -3.77
C PRO A 31 -9.66 -5.57 -4.42
N GLU A 32 -10.75 -5.95 -3.75
CA GLU A 32 -11.78 -6.81 -4.34
C GLU A 32 -12.39 -6.18 -5.60
N GLU A 33 -12.67 -4.88 -5.53
CA GLU A 33 -13.05 -4.03 -6.65
C GLU A 33 -11.83 -3.19 -7.09
N PRO A 34 -11.21 -3.52 -8.23
CA PRO A 34 -10.05 -2.79 -8.74
C PRO A 34 -10.34 -1.30 -8.95
N TYR A 35 -9.32 -0.46 -8.84
CA TYR A 35 -9.44 0.94 -9.26
C TYR A 35 -9.59 1.01 -10.78
N SER A 36 -10.29 2.03 -11.25
CA SER A 36 -10.36 2.35 -12.68
C SER A 36 -8.97 2.66 -13.25
N ASP A 37 -8.79 2.49 -14.55
CA ASP A 37 -7.60 2.95 -15.26
C ASP A 37 -7.65 4.48 -15.52
N GLU A 38 -8.83 5.10 -15.36
CA GLU A 38 -9.04 6.53 -15.58
C GLU A 38 -8.67 7.36 -14.35
N TYR A 39 -7.67 8.24 -14.49
CA TYR A 39 -7.11 9.02 -13.39
C TYR A 39 -8.15 9.79 -12.57
N ASN A 40 -9.10 10.45 -13.24
CA ASN A 40 -10.12 11.26 -12.56
C ASN A 40 -11.06 10.38 -11.72
N GLU A 41 -11.43 9.20 -12.22
CA GLU A 41 -12.27 8.25 -11.49
C GLU A 41 -11.56 7.71 -10.26
N VAL A 42 -10.25 7.45 -10.36
CA VAL A 42 -9.42 7.06 -9.21
C VAL A 42 -9.35 8.15 -8.16
N VAL A 43 -9.14 9.40 -8.58
CA VAL A 43 -9.11 10.56 -7.67
C VAL A 43 -10.45 10.74 -6.96
N ASP A 44 -11.57 10.61 -7.68
CA ASP A 44 -12.90 10.79 -7.10
C ASP A 44 -13.26 9.64 -6.15
N ARG A 45 -12.94 8.40 -6.52
CA ARG A 45 -13.07 7.24 -5.62
C ARG A 45 -12.24 7.43 -4.36
N PHE A 46 -10.97 7.81 -4.49
CA PHE A 46 -10.09 8.03 -3.34
C PHE A 46 -10.59 9.13 -2.41
N LYS A 47 -11.09 10.25 -2.95
CA LYS A 47 -11.70 11.31 -2.13
C LYS A 47 -12.92 10.79 -1.37
N ASN A 48 -13.82 10.08 -2.06
CA ASN A 48 -15.01 9.50 -1.43
C ASN A 48 -14.64 8.52 -0.31
N GLU A 49 -13.66 7.64 -0.55
CA GLU A 49 -13.18 6.70 0.45
C GLU A 49 -12.55 7.41 1.65
N ARG A 50 -11.73 8.43 1.41
CA ARG A 50 -11.13 9.24 2.46
C ARG A 50 -12.17 9.98 3.29
N ASP A 51 -13.04 10.74 2.65
CA ASP A 51 -13.97 11.66 3.32
C ASP A 51 -15.04 10.89 4.12
N ASN A 52 -15.39 9.69 3.67
CA ASN A 52 -16.35 8.81 4.32
C ASN A 52 -15.71 7.67 5.12
N HIS A 53 -14.38 7.68 5.31
CA HIS A 53 -13.64 6.65 6.06
C HIS A 53 -13.90 5.21 5.58
N ILE A 54 -14.08 5.02 4.27
CA ILE A 54 -14.33 3.72 3.66
C ILE A 54 -13.00 2.99 3.52
N LEU A 55 -12.95 1.78 4.07
CA LEU A 55 -11.86 0.83 3.88
C LEU A 55 -12.30 -0.19 2.82
N PRO A 56 -11.77 -0.14 1.58
CA PRO A 56 -12.14 -1.10 0.55
C PRO A 56 -11.78 -2.52 0.97
N ALA A 57 -12.65 -3.49 0.63
CA ALA A 57 -12.36 -4.91 0.82
C ALA A 57 -11.18 -5.34 -0.05
N LEU A 58 -10.41 -6.32 0.43
CA LEU A 58 -9.17 -6.79 -0.21
C LEU A 58 -9.26 -8.28 -0.54
N ARG A 59 -8.75 -8.66 -1.72
CA ARG A 59 -8.48 -10.06 -2.09
C ARG A 59 -7.26 -10.59 -1.36
N THR A 60 -6.26 -9.73 -1.17
CA THR A 60 -5.00 -10.09 -0.54
C THR A 60 -5.19 -10.40 0.94
N LYS A 61 -4.78 -11.59 1.35
CA LYS A 61 -4.62 -11.99 2.74
C LYS A 61 -3.29 -12.72 2.91
N VAL A 62 -2.57 -12.35 3.96
CA VAL A 62 -1.40 -13.07 4.47
C VAL A 62 -1.84 -13.85 5.70
N GLU A 63 -2.00 -15.17 5.56
CA GLU A 63 -2.49 -16.04 6.63
C GLU A 63 -1.48 -16.20 7.78
N ASN A 64 -0.19 -16.10 7.48
CA ASN A 64 0.91 -16.29 8.42
C ASN A 64 1.62 -14.98 8.78
N MET A 65 0.86 -13.88 8.93
CA MET A 65 1.43 -12.55 9.23
C MET A 65 2.33 -12.55 10.47
N ASP A 66 2.03 -13.41 11.45
CA ASP A 66 2.76 -13.52 12.70
C ASP A 66 4.21 -14.00 12.52
N ASP A 67 4.52 -14.73 11.45
CA ASP A 67 5.87 -15.23 11.14
C ASP A 67 6.85 -14.12 10.73
N TYR A 68 6.34 -12.91 10.45
CA TYR A 68 7.14 -11.79 9.97
C TYR A 68 7.43 -10.77 11.07
N ASP A 69 8.71 -10.61 11.41
CA ASP A 69 9.18 -9.55 12.32
C ASP A 69 9.26 -8.18 11.66
N THR A 70 9.49 -8.14 10.35
CA THR A 70 9.67 -6.89 9.57
C THR A 70 8.78 -6.86 8.35
N LEU A 71 8.05 -5.76 8.20
CA LEU A 71 7.23 -5.44 7.03
C LEU A 71 7.78 -4.21 6.31
N ILE A 72 8.10 -4.38 5.03
CA ILE A 72 8.43 -3.28 4.12
C ILE A 72 7.15 -2.91 3.38
N ILE A 73 6.60 -1.72 3.60
CA ILE A 73 5.29 -1.33 3.08
C ILE A 73 5.43 -0.32 1.94
N GLY A 74 4.99 -0.68 0.73
CA GLY A 74 5.04 0.14 -0.47
C GLY A 74 3.70 0.77 -0.84
N ARG A 75 3.69 2.06 -1.18
CA ARG A 75 2.49 2.72 -1.70
C ARG A 75 2.77 3.87 -2.67
N PRO A 76 1.82 4.22 -3.56
CA PRO A 76 1.81 5.53 -4.19
C PRO A 76 1.44 6.62 -3.15
N ILE A 77 1.90 7.85 -3.39
CA ILE A 77 1.36 9.04 -2.70
C ILE A 77 0.09 9.51 -3.41
N TRP A 78 -1.06 9.41 -2.75
CA TRP A 78 -2.34 9.97 -3.21
C TRP A 78 -2.76 11.11 -2.30
N GLY A 79 -2.66 12.35 -2.79
CA GLY A 79 -3.02 13.55 -2.03
C GLY A 79 -2.27 13.73 -0.71
N GLY A 80 -1.03 13.23 -0.60
CA GLY A 80 -0.22 13.27 0.63
C GLY A 80 -0.54 12.17 1.65
N LEU A 81 -1.58 11.35 1.44
CA LEU A 81 -2.10 10.41 2.44
C LEU A 81 -1.85 8.95 2.04
N LEU A 82 -1.92 8.03 3.01
CA LEU A 82 -1.98 6.58 2.76
C LEU A 82 -3.13 6.26 1.79
N SER A 83 -2.84 5.44 0.78
CA SER A 83 -3.87 4.92 -0.13
C SER A 83 -4.85 4.03 0.64
N SER A 84 -6.13 4.08 0.29
CA SER A 84 -7.20 3.34 0.98
C SER A 84 -6.92 1.83 1.08
N PRO A 85 -6.40 1.13 0.04
CA PRO A 85 -6.10 -0.29 0.14
C PRO A 85 -5.02 -0.62 1.18
N VAL A 86 -4.03 0.24 1.33
CA VAL A 86 -2.98 0.07 2.35
C VAL A 86 -3.56 0.27 3.74
N LYS A 87 -4.46 1.24 3.94
CA LYS A 87 -5.18 1.40 5.21
C LYS A 87 -6.01 0.15 5.55
N SER A 88 -6.78 -0.36 4.58
CA SER A 88 -7.55 -1.61 4.75
C SER A 88 -6.65 -2.76 5.17
N PHE A 89 -5.52 -2.93 4.48
CA PHE A 89 -4.58 -4.01 4.78
C PHE A 89 -4.07 -3.91 6.21
N LEU A 90 -3.56 -2.75 6.62
CA LEU A 90 -2.99 -2.57 7.96
C LEU A 90 -4.04 -2.71 9.07
N SER A 91 -5.28 -2.32 8.81
CA SER A 91 -6.38 -2.49 9.77
C SER A 91 -6.76 -3.95 10.02
N GLY A 92 -6.37 -4.87 9.13
CA GLY A 92 -6.70 -6.29 9.20
C GLY A 92 -5.74 -7.13 10.05
N TYR A 93 -4.66 -6.56 10.56
CA TYR A 93 -3.61 -7.28 11.28
C TYR A 93 -3.22 -6.61 12.59
N ASP A 94 -2.88 -7.41 13.59
CA ASP A 94 -2.12 -6.92 14.74
C ASP A 94 -0.64 -6.81 14.35
N LEU A 95 -0.13 -5.58 14.33
CA LEU A 95 1.26 -5.29 13.96
C LEU A 95 2.12 -4.96 15.18
N SER A 96 1.60 -5.18 16.40
CA SER A 96 2.30 -4.92 17.65
C SER A 96 3.64 -5.66 17.69
N GLY A 97 4.72 -4.93 17.97
CA GLY A 97 6.07 -5.49 18.06
C GLY A 97 6.76 -5.74 16.72
N LYS A 98 6.07 -5.58 15.57
CA LYS A 98 6.68 -5.70 14.24
C LYS A 98 7.39 -4.40 13.84
N LYS A 99 8.50 -4.54 13.11
CA LYS A 99 9.23 -3.41 12.52
C LYS A 99 8.61 -3.02 11.19
N ILE A 100 8.12 -1.78 11.09
CA ILE A 100 7.50 -1.25 9.88
C ILE A 100 8.48 -0.33 9.14
N LEU A 101 8.73 -0.61 7.86
CA LEU A 101 9.63 0.12 6.97
C LEU A 101 8.86 0.64 5.75
N PRO A 102 8.33 1.88 5.77
CA PRO A 102 7.56 2.40 4.65
C PRO A 102 8.48 2.85 3.50
N PHE A 103 8.03 2.65 2.27
CA PHE A 103 8.53 3.37 1.10
C PHE A 103 7.35 3.88 0.27
N CYS A 104 7.58 4.93 -0.51
CA CYS A 104 6.55 5.46 -1.38
C CYS A 104 7.10 5.91 -2.73
N THR A 105 6.24 5.86 -3.74
CA THR A 105 6.50 6.43 -5.05
C THR A 105 5.59 7.63 -5.28
N HIS A 106 6.10 8.64 -5.98
CA HIS A 106 5.36 9.87 -6.26
C HIS A 106 5.75 10.43 -7.62
N GLY A 107 4.81 11.10 -8.30
CA GLY A 107 5.03 11.77 -9.59
C GLY A 107 5.88 13.05 -9.51
N GLY A 108 6.47 13.37 -8.35
CA GLY A 108 7.31 14.56 -8.15
C GLY A 108 6.81 15.56 -7.10
N SER A 109 5.74 15.25 -6.37
CA SER A 109 5.13 16.15 -5.36
C SER A 109 5.83 16.20 -4.00
N GLY A 110 7.01 15.59 -3.85
CA GLY A 110 7.77 15.56 -2.59
C GLY A 110 7.15 14.65 -1.52
N THR A 111 7.97 14.29 -0.52
CA THR A 111 7.66 13.37 0.59
C THR A 111 6.73 13.96 1.67
N ALA A 112 6.02 15.04 1.38
CA ALA A 112 5.25 15.76 2.39
C ALA A 112 4.09 14.90 2.93
N GLN A 113 4.18 14.55 4.22
CA GLN A 113 3.28 13.75 5.06
C GLN A 113 3.37 12.21 4.99
N SER A 114 4.46 11.63 4.46
CA SER A 114 4.62 10.16 4.46
C SER A 114 5.16 9.54 5.77
N VAL A 115 5.42 10.35 6.81
CA VAL A 115 6.16 9.91 8.01
C VAL A 115 5.44 10.17 9.35
N ASP A 116 4.17 10.62 9.34
CA ASP A 116 3.39 10.84 10.56
C ASP A 116 2.20 9.88 10.67
#